data_AF-A0A9D9IIP0-F1
#
_entry.id   AF-A0A9D9IIP0-F1
#
_cell.length_a   1.000
_cell.length_b   1.000
_cell.length_c   1.000
_cell.angle_alpha   90.00
_cell.angle_beta   90.00
_cell.angle_gamma   90.00
#
_symmetry.space_group_name_H-M   'P 1'
#
loop_
_entity.id
_entity.type
_entity.pdbx_description
1 polymer ?
#
loop_
_entity_poly.entity_id
_entity_poly.type
_entity_poly.pdbx_seq_one_letter_code
_entity_poly.pdbx_strand_id
1 'polypeptide(L)'
;MIRLFRCDKVFDLPYLPEIIFDKVEAFDLKRTLCKYAPPYIELTITEYEQIKDKTIMSTIQIKTNDYYGNPSYYSVMPQAIFDALELASLNGEVYTNVDKEQFDKMIDNYKLKMNKYE
;
A
#
# COMPACT_ATOMS: atom_id res chain seq x y z
N MET A 1 5.63 -0.53 13.52
CA MET A 1 4.20 -0.86 13.65
C MET A 1 3.48 -0.25 12.45
N ILE A 2 2.63 -1.04 11.80
CA ILE A 2 1.84 -0.64 10.63
C ILE A 2 0.42 -0.32 11.10
N ARG A 3 -0.16 0.75 10.56
CA ARG A 3 -1.51 1.20 10.92
C ARG A 3 -2.43 0.95 9.74
N LEU A 4 -3.43 0.10 9.93
CA LEU A 4 -4.46 -0.15 8.94
C LEU A 4 -5.79 0.41 9.42
N PHE A 5 -6.53 1.09 8.55
CA PHE A 5 -7.85 1.59 8.89
C PHE A 5 -8.82 0.43 9.10
N ARG A 6 -9.65 0.49 10.14
CA ARG A 6 -10.64 -0.56 10.42
C ARG A 6 -11.62 -0.77 9.25
N CYS A 7 -11.86 0.25 8.44
CA CYS A 7 -12.70 0.21 7.24
C CYS A 7 -12.05 -0.49 6.04
N ASP A 8 -10.83 -1.02 6.15
CA ASP A 8 -10.22 -1.80 5.08
C ASP A 8 -10.93 -3.14 4.90
N LYS A 9 -11.19 -3.52 3.64
CA LYS A 9 -11.92 -4.75 3.29
C LYS A 9 -11.23 -6.01 3.78
N VAL A 10 -9.93 -5.95 4.07
CA VAL A 10 -9.19 -7.08 4.64
C VAL A 10 -9.80 -7.59 5.95
N PHE A 11 -10.41 -6.69 6.74
CA PHE A 11 -11.00 -7.01 8.03
C PHE A 11 -12.44 -7.53 7.94
N ASP A 12 -13.07 -7.48 6.75
CA ASP A 12 -14.38 -8.05 6.49
C ASP A 12 -14.29 -9.47 5.89
N LEU A 13 -13.07 -10.01 5.76
CA LEU A 13 -12.86 -11.35 5.21
C LEU A 13 -13.31 -12.43 6.20
N PRO A 14 -13.98 -13.50 5.73
CA PRO A 14 -14.46 -14.58 6.59
C PRO A 14 -13.33 -15.40 7.23
N TYR A 15 -12.11 -15.30 6.68
CA TYR A 15 -10.92 -16.03 7.15
C TYR A 15 -9.77 -15.05 7.39
N LEU A 16 -9.76 -14.48 8.59
CA LEU A 16 -8.65 -13.72 9.16
C LEU A 16 -7.80 -14.63 10.07
N PRO A 17 -6.48 -14.42 10.14
CA PRO A 17 -5.66 -15.08 11.17
C PRO A 17 -6.16 -14.72 12.57
N GLU A 18 -6.16 -15.69 13.49
CA GLU A 18 -6.69 -15.56 14.86
C GLU A 18 -6.16 -14.32 15.58
N ILE A 19 -4.82 -14.11 15.52
CA ILE A 19 -4.14 -12.95 16.12
C ILE A 19 -4.68 -11.61 15.60
N ILE A 20 -5.02 -11.53 14.30
CA ILE A 20 -5.56 -10.32 13.70
C ILE A 20 -7.03 -10.16 14.09
N PHE A 21 -7.78 -11.25 14.10
CA PHE A 21 -9.19 -11.27 14.52
C PHE A 21 -9.35 -10.77 15.95
N ASP A 22 -8.54 -11.26 16.91
CA ASP A 22 -8.57 -10.81 18.31
C ASP A 22 -8.35 -9.30 18.43
N LYS A 23 -7.46 -8.73 17.61
CA LYS A 23 -7.20 -7.28 17.61
C LYS A 23 -8.36 -6.49 17.03
N VAL A 24 -9.00 -7.00 15.99
CA VAL A 24 -10.21 -6.40 15.40
C VAL A 24 -11.36 -6.44 16.41
N GLU A 25 -11.57 -7.57 17.08
CA GLU A 25 -12.60 -7.70 18.10
C GLU A 25 -12.32 -6.78 19.30
N ALA A 26 -11.08 -6.75 19.80
CA ALA A 26 -10.68 -5.84 20.86
C ALA A 26 -10.89 -4.38 20.47
N PHE A 27 -10.66 -4.02 19.20
CA PHE A 27 -10.93 -2.70 18.66
C PHE A 27 -12.43 -2.38 18.67
N ASP A 28 -13.27 -3.27 18.16
CA ASP A 28 -14.73 -3.08 18.09
C ASP A 28 -15.36 -3.02 19.49
N LEU A 29 -14.87 -3.83 20.44
CA LEU A 29 -15.21 -3.74 21.86
C LEU A 29 -14.78 -2.39 22.45
N LYS A 30 -13.54 -1.96 22.21
CA LYS A 30 -13.03 -0.67 22.70
C LYS A 30 -13.82 0.50 22.13
N ARG A 31 -14.25 0.43 20.86
CA ARG A 31 -15.10 1.44 20.22
C ARG A 31 -16.49 1.49 20.84
N THR A 32 -17.00 0.35 21.28
CA THR A 32 -18.29 0.25 21.98
C THR A 32 -18.19 0.83 23.40
N LEU A 33 -17.08 0.60 24.09
CA LEU A 33 -16.87 1.02 25.48
C LEU A 33 -16.38 2.47 25.64
N CYS A 34 -15.54 2.97 24.72
CA CYS A 34 -14.90 4.28 24.78
C CYS A 34 -15.30 5.16 23.60
N LYS A 35 -15.79 6.38 23.87
CA LYS A 35 -16.22 7.37 22.86
C LYS A 35 -15.11 7.83 21.90
N TYR A 36 -13.84 7.59 22.23
CA TYR A 36 -12.70 7.96 21.38
C TYR A 36 -11.76 6.77 21.20
N ALA A 37 -11.89 6.09 20.07
CA ALA A 37 -10.94 5.12 19.58
C ALA A 37 -10.34 5.65 18.26
N PRO A 38 -9.01 5.58 18.05
CA PRO A 38 -8.43 5.91 16.76
C PRO A 38 -9.06 5.03 15.67
N PRO A 39 -9.24 5.50 14.43
CA PRO A 39 -9.92 4.73 13.37
C PRO A 39 -9.05 3.62 12.75
N TYR A 40 -7.90 3.32 13.35
CA TYR A 40 -6.90 2.38 12.84
C TYR A 40 -6.55 1.30 13.86
N ILE A 41 -6.21 0.12 13.35
CA ILE A 41 -5.67 -1.03 14.10
C ILE A 41 -4.15 -1.02 13.90
N GLU A 42 -3.42 -1.20 14.99
CA GLU A 42 -1.95 -1.28 15.00
C GLU A 42 -1.49 -2.74 14.90
N LEU A 43 -0.78 -3.04 13.82
CA LEU A 43 -0.20 -4.35 13.54
C LEU A 43 1.32 -4.30 13.61
N THR A 44 1.93 -5.41 13.99
CA THR A 44 3.36 -5.65 13.83
C THR A 44 3.68 -5.95 12.36
N ILE A 45 4.96 -5.92 12.00
CA ILE A 45 5.40 -6.21 10.62
C ILE A 45 5.00 -7.64 10.24
N THR A 46 5.24 -8.61 11.13
CA THR A 46 4.90 -10.02 10.93
C THR A 46 3.40 -10.27 10.81
N GLU A 47 2.57 -9.57 11.59
CA GLU A 47 1.11 -9.62 11.50
C GLU A 47 0.60 -9.07 10.16
N TYR A 48 1.17 -7.94 9.73
CA TYR A 48 0.84 -7.34 8.45
C TYR A 48 1.18 -8.28 7.29
N GLU A 49 2.34 -8.95 7.32
CA GLU A 49 2.73 -9.90 6.27
C GLU A 49 1.70 -11.02 6.05
N GLN A 50 0.99 -11.46 7.10
CA GLN A 50 -0.04 -12.50 7.00
C GLN A 50 -1.29 -12.06 6.25
N ILE A 51 -1.58 -10.75 6.23
CA ILE A 51 -2.78 -10.18 5.61
C ILE A 51 -2.44 -9.26 4.43
N LYS A 52 -1.15 -9.04 4.14
CA LYS A 52 -0.65 -8.15 3.08
C LYS A 52 -1.24 -8.50 1.72
N ASP A 53 -1.27 -9.79 1.39
CA ASP A 53 -1.82 -10.29 0.13
C ASP A 53 -3.33 -10.04 -0.02
N LYS A 54 -4.03 -9.93 1.11
CA LYS A 54 -5.48 -9.72 1.19
C LYS A 54 -5.87 -8.25 1.38
N THR A 55 -4.90 -7.38 1.61
CA THR A 55 -5.14 -5.94 1.76
C THR A 55 -5.30 -5.32 0.37
N ILE A 56 -6.10 -4.25 0.24
CA ILE A 56 -6.27 -3.56 -1.06
C ILE A 56 -4.94 -2.99 -1.60
N MET A 57 -3.90 -2.91 -0.77
CA MET A 57 -2.50 -2.71 -1.19
C MET A 57 -1.96 -3.92 -1.97
N SER A 58 -2.57 -4.23 -3.11
CA SER A 58 -2.01 -5.13 -4.10
C SER A 58 -0.68 -4.53 -4.55
N THR A 59 0.45 -4.99 -4.01
CA THR A 59 1.75 -4.49 -4.47
C THR A 59 2.15 -5.25 -5.73
N ILE A 60 2.55 -4.54 -6.79
CA ILE A 60 3.17 -5.16 -7.97
C ILE A 60 4.68 -5.01 -7.90
N GLN A 61 5.37 -5.96 -8.48
CA GLN A 61 6.81 -5.89 -8.67
C GLN A 61 7.12 -5.18 -9.99
N ILE A 62 7.90 -4.10 -9.94
CA ILE A 62 8.35 -3.35 -11.11
C ILE A 62 9.88 -3.27 -11.15
N LYS A 63 10.45 -3.13 -12.35
CA LYS A 63 11.90 -2.95 -12.52
C LYS A 63 12.31 -1.53 -12.14
N THR A 64 13.18 -1.39 -11.15
CA THR A 64 13.61 -0.09 -10.63
C THR A 64 14.19 0.79 -11.75
N ASN A 65 15.08 0.22 -12.57
CA ASN A 65 15.81 0.96 -13.62
C ASN A 65 14.94 1.44 -14.79
N ASP A 66 13.70 0.95 -14.92
CA ASP A 66 12.78 1.33 -16.01
C ASP A 66 12.04 2.66 -15.69
N TYR A 67 11.80 2.89 -14.39
CA TYR A 67 11.01 4.01 -13.88
C TYR A 67 11.86 5.03 -13.12
N TYR A 68 12.82 4.57 -12.31
CA TYR A 68 13.73 5.44 -11.56
C TYR A 68 14.77 6.05 -12.49
N GLY A 69 14.96 7.38 -12.44
CA GLY A 69 15.87 8.08 -13.35
C GLY A 69 15.21 8.55 -14.66
N ASN A 70 13.96 8.17 -14.95
CA ASN A 70 13.29 8.51 -16.19
C ASN A 70 12.40 9.77 -16.05
N PRO A 71 12.80 10.92 -16.64
CA PRO A 71 12.07 12.18 -16.50
C PRO A 71 10.66 12.16 -17.09
N SER A 72 10.35 11.20 -17.96
CA SER A 72 9.03 11.03 -18.57
C SER A 72 7.95 10.77 -17.53
N TYR A 73 8.29 10.08 -16.43
CA TYR A 73 7.35 9.69 -15.39
C TYR A 73 7.31 10.64 -14.20
N TYR A 74 8.33 11.49 -13.98
CA TYR A 74 8.40 12.37 -12.80
C TYR A 74 7.21 13.30 -12.62
N SER A 75 6.60 13.74 -13.72
CA SER A 75 5.43 14.61 -13.68
C SER A 75 4.15 13.92 -13.20
N VAL A 76 4.11 12.58 -13.23
CA VAL A 76 2.92 11.77 -12.91
C VAL A 76 3.21 10.74 -11.82
N MET A 77 4.45 10.66 -11.34
CA MET A 77 4.93 9.70 -10.35
C MET A 77 4.52 10.12 -8.95
N PRO A 78 3.73 9.29 -8.24
CA PRO A 78 3.43 9.52 -6.83
C PRO A 78 4.69 9.41 -5.96
N GLN A 79 4.73 10.20 -4.89
CA GLN A 79 5.87 10.22 -3.97
C GLN A 79 6.14 8.83 -3.35
N ALA A 80 5.10 8.08 -2.99
CA ALA A 80 5.26 6.72 -2.45
C ALA A 80 5.93 5.74 -3.43
N ILE A 81 5.73 5.90 -4.74
CA ILE A 81 6.43 5.11 -5.77
C ILE A 81 7.89 5.56 -5.89
N PHE A 82 8.12 6.87 -5.84
CA PHE A 82 9.47 7.43 -5.88
C PHE A 82 10.31 6.95 -4.68
N ASP A 83 9.81 7.05 -3.46
CA ASP A 83 10.50 6.57 -2.25
C ASP A 83 10.84 5.08 -2.35
N ALA A 84 9.91 4.25 -2.85
CA ALA A 84 10.13 2.81 -3.03
C ALA A 84 11.17 2.48 -4.11
N LEU A 85 11.24 3.30 -5.17
CA LEU A 85 12.24 3.17 -6.24
C LEU A 85 13.61 3.68 -5.79
N GLU A 86 13.68 4.81 -5.07
CA GLU A 86 14.90 5.37 -4.52
C GLU A 86 15.54 4.40 -3.53
N LEU A 87 14.75 3.86 -2.61
CA LEU A 87 15.23 2.88 -1.62
C LEU A 87 15.75 1.61 -2.30
N ALA A 88 15.04 1.10 -3.31
CA ALA A 88 15.50 -0.04 -4.10
C ALA A 88 16.79 0.27 -4.86
N SER A 89 16.91 1.47 -5.44
CA SER A 89 18.13 1.91 -6.12
C SER A 89 19.31 2.04 -5.16
N LEU A 90 19.08 2.53 -3.94
CA LEU A 90 20.12 2.64 -2.90
C LEU A 90 20.59 1.26 -2.43
N ASN A 91 19.69 0.29 -2.35
CA ASN A 91 20.01 -1.10 -1.99
C ASN A 91 20.60 -1.92 -3.15
N GLY A 92 20.58 -1.41 -4.39
CA GLY A 92 20.99 -2.14 -5.59
C GLY A 92 19.98 -3.20 -6.04
N GLU A 93 18.70 -3.05 -5.67
CA GLU A 93 17.62 -3.96 -6.02
C GLU A 93 17.09 -3.70 -7.44
N VAL A 94 17.14 -4.75 -8.28
CA VAL A 94 16.67 -4.68 -9.67
C VAL A 94 15.15 -4.53 -9.76
N TYR A 95 14.45 -5.05 -8.75
CA TYR A 95 12.99 -5.05 -8.67
C TYR A 95 12.55 -4.44 -7.35
N THR A 96 11.50 -3.63 -7.39
CA THR A 96 10.87 -3.07 -6.19
C THR A 96 9.38 -3.37 -6.18
N ASN A 97 8.80 -3.46 -4.99
CA ASN A 97 7.36 -3.67 -4.81
C ASN A 97 6.70 -2.33 -4.55
N VAL A 98 5.78 -1.93 -5.44
CA VAL A 98 5.03 -0.67 -5.33
C VAL A 98 3.54 -0.96 -5.31
N ASP A 99 2.75 -0.04 -4.75
CA ASP A 99 1.30 -0.15 -4.76
C ASP A 99 0.74 -0.15 -6.20
N LYS A 100 -0.03 -1.18 -6.55
CA LYS A 100 -0.58 -1.37 -7.89
C LYS A 100 -1.54 -0.28 -8.27
N GLU A 101 -2.42 0.15 -7.37
CA GLU A 101 -3.38 1.21 -7.70
C GLU A 101 -2.69 2.52 -8.03
N GLN A 102 -1.67 2.90 -7.25
CA GLN A 102 -0.86 4.07 -7.53
C GLN A 102 -0.08 3.93 -8.83
N PHE A 103 0.43 2.74 -9.12
CA PHE A 103 1.18 2.48 -10.34
C PHE A 103 0.27 2.52 -11.58
N ASP A 104 -0.88 1.85 -11.56
CA ASP A 104 -1.87 1.91 -12.64
C ASP A 104 -2.30 3.36 -12.90
N LYS A 105 -2.59 4.13 -11.84
CA LYS A 105 -2.91 5.56 -11.96
C LYS A 105 -1.78 6.38 -12.57
N MET A 106 -0.53 6.09 -12.22
CA MET A 106 0.65 6.75 -12.81
C MET A 106 0.73 6.47 -14.32
N ILE A 107 0.55 5.22 -14.74
CA ILE A 107 0.59 4.82 -16.15
C ILE A 107 -0.59 5.43 -16.93
N ASP A 108 -1.79 5.46 -16.35
CA ASP A 108 -2.96 6.06 -16.98
C ASP A 108 -2.78 7.57 -17.18
N ASN A 109 -2.29 8.27 -16.15
CA ASN A 109 -1.94 9.69 -16.23
C ASN A 109 -0.85 9.97 -17.28
N TYR A 110 0.14 9.08 -17.39
CA TYR A 110 1.17 9.18 -18.42
C TYR A 110 0.58 9.07 -19.83
N LYS A 111 -0.29 8.08 -20.07
CA LYS A 111 -0.99 7.89 -21.36
C LYS A 111 -1.88 9.08 -21.70
N LEU A 112 -2.65 9.58 -20.73
CA LEU A 112 -3.48 10.78 -20.89
C LEU A 112 -2.65 12.02 -21.24
N LYS A 113 -1.45 12.15 -20.63
CA LYS A 113 -0.54 13.25 -20.94
C LYS A 113 -0.01 13.13 -22.37
N MET A 114 0.40 11.95 -22.82
CA MET A 114 0.89 11.75 -24.20
C MET A 114 -0.20 12.02 -25.25
N ASN A 115 -1.44 11.56 -25.01
CA ASN A 115 -2.56 11.71 -25.95
C ASN A 115 -3.09 13.17 -26.03
N LYS A 116 -2.75 14.03 -25.07
CA LYS A 116 -3.10 15.47 -25.10
C LYS A 116 -2.20 16.32 -26.00
N TYR A 117 -1.15 15.74 -26.59
CA TYR A 117 -0.23 16.45 -27.50
C TYR A 117 -0.33 15.95 -28.95
N GLU A 118 -1.38 15.18 -29.30
CA GLU A 118 -1.76 14.87 -30.69
C GLU A 118 -2.73 15.91 -31.27
#